data_AF-A0A852BCL0-F1
#
_entry.id   AF-A0A852BCL0-F1
#
_cell.length_a   1.000
_cell.length_b   1.000
_cell.length_c   1.000
_cell.angle_alpha   90.00
_cell.angle_beta   90.00
_cell.angle_gamma   90.00
#
_symmetry.space_group_name_H-M   'P 1'
#
loop_
_entity.id
_entity.type
_entity.pdbx_description
1 polymer ?
#
loop_
_entity_poly.entity_id
_entity_poly.type
_entity_poly.pdbx_seq_one_letter_code
_entity_poly.pdbx_strand_id
1 'polypeptide(L)' 'GFRTCLLANTWVDDTSWRRLRGALMARLGRHFHLVLESCRIGICKPDPGIYSYALEALRARPHEV' A
#
# COMPACT_ATOMS: atom_id res chain seq x y z
N GLY A 1 18.63 4.36 7.74
CA GLY A 1 17.21 4.68 8.03
C GLY A 1 16.34 3.54 7.56
N PHE A 2 15.17 3.34 8.15
CA PHE A 2 14.23 2.28 7.75
C PHE A 2 13.48 2.67 6.47
N ARG A 3 13.29 1.70 5.56
CA ARG A 3 12.38 1.85 4.43
C ARG A 3 10.97 1.49 4.91
N THR A 4 10.03 2.42 4.76
CA THR A 4 8.66 2.30 5.28
C THR A 4 7.66 2.09 4.15
N CYS A 5 6.70 1.19 4.34
CA CYS A 5 5.65 0.87 3.38
C CYS A 5 4.28 0.87 4.04
N LEU A 6 3.28 1.45 3.38
CA LEU A 6 1.87 1.28 3.72
C LEU A 6 1.26 0.22 2.79
N LEU A 7 0.90 -0.94 3.33
CA LEU A 7 0.21 -2.01 2.60
C LEU A 7 -1.26 -2.08 3.01
N ALA A 8 -2.16 -1.59 2.15
CA ALA A 8 -3.57 -1.40 2.48
C ALA A 8 -4.51 -2.17 1.55
N ASN A 9 -5.50 -2.84 2.14
CA ASN A 9 -6.64 -3.35 1.40
C ASN A 9 -7.59 -2.18 1.14
N THR A 10 -7.55 -1.64 -0.08
CA THR A 10 -8.31 -0.47 -0.51
C THR A 10 -9.15 -0.78 -1.74
N TRP A 11 -10.19 0.02 -1.97
CA TRP A 11 -11.02 0.04 -3.18
C TRP A 11 -10.89 1.38 -3.93
N VAL A 12 -11.22 1.41 -5.22
CA VAL A 12 -11.40 2.69 -5.93
C VAL A 12 -12.64 3.37 -5.35
N ASP A 13 -12.48 4.59 -4.82
CA ASP A 13 -13.58 5.34 -4.22
C ASP A 13 -14.23 6.23 -5.26
N ASP A 14 -15.43 5.86 -5.72
CA ASP A 14 -16.22 6.65 -6.66
C ASP A 14 -17.38 7.40 -5.98
N THR A 15 -17.37 7.46 -4.64
CA THR A 15 -18.38 8.18 -3.86
C THR A 15 -18.08 9.68 -3.79
N SER A 16 -19.00 10.45 -3.17
CA SER A 16 -18.78 11.87 -2.85
C SER A 16 -17.57 12.11 -1.93
N TRP A 17 -17.11 11.09 -1.20
CA TRP A 17 -15.96 11.15 -0.30
C TRP A 17 -14.60 10.98 -0.98
N ARG A 18 -14.57 10.66 -2.29
CA ARG A 18 -13.34 10.43 -3.07
C ARG A 18 -12.27 11.49 -2.84
N ARG A 19 -12.66 12.77 -2.78
CA ARG A 19 -11.71 13.88 -2.58
C ARG A 19 -11.02 13.81 -1.22
N LEU A 20 -11.79 13.54 -0.16
CA LEU A 20 -11.24 13.42 1.20
C LEU A 20 -10.29 12.23 1.29
N ARG A 21 -10.70 11.09 0.74
CA ARG A 21 -9.88 9.87 0.74
C ARG A 21 -8.61 10.04 -0.09
N GLY A 22 -8.69 10.65 -1.26
CA GLY A 22 -7.54 10.99 -2.09
C GLY A 22 -6.55 11.91 -1.36
N ALA A 23 -7.06 12.94 -0.67
CA ALA A 23 -6.22 13.82 0.14
C ALA A 23 -5.52 13.10 1.30
N LEU A 24 -6.22 12.17 1.96
CA LEU A 24 -5.63 11.32 3.01
C LEU A 24 -4.52 10.44 2.45
N MET A 25 -4.76 9.74 1.34
CA MET A 25 -3.75 8.88 0.70
C MET A 25 -2.55 9.69 0.22
N ALA A 26 -2.76 10.88 -0.36
CA ALA A 26 -1.67 11.78 -0.74
C ALA A 26 -0.84 12.23 0.46
N ARG A 27 -1.48 12.51 1.61
CA ARG A 27 -0.77 12.87 2.85
C ARG A 27 0.03 11.67 3.38
N LEU A 28 -0.52 10.47 3.37
CA LEU A 28 0.19 9.26 3.78
C LEU A 28 1.38 8.98 2.86
N GLY A 29 1.20 9.09 1.54
CA GLY A 29 2.26 8.90 0.55
C GLY A 29 3.46 9.85 0.70
N ARG A 30 3.32 10.96 1.44
CA ARG A 30 4.45 11.83 1.79
C ARG A 30 5.31 11.33 2.95
N HIS A 31 4.80 10.42 3.77
CA HIS A 31 5.47 9.92 4.98
C HIS A 31 6.01 8.49 4.81
N PHE A 32 5.48 7.75 3.82
CA PHE A 32 5.95 6.41 3.48
C PHE A 32 6.75 6.44 2.20
N HIS A 33 7.77 5.58 2.13
CA HIS A 33 8.56 5.43 0.90
C HIS A 33 7.75 4.74 -0.20
N LEU A 34 6.81 3.87 0.20
CA LEU A 34 5.96 3.08 -0.67
C LEU A 34 4.53 3.03 -0.12
N VAL A 35 3.55 3.14 -1.03
CA VAL A 35 2.13 2.91 -0.72
C VAL A 35 1.61 1.88 -1.71
N LEU A 36 1.17 0.74 -1.18
CA LEU A 36 0.71 -0.41 -1.92
C LEU A 36 -0.78 -0.63 -1.64
N GLU A 37 -1.58 -0.44 -2.68
CA GLU A 37 -3.03 -0.48 -2.64
C GLU A 37 -3.56 -1.73 -3.33
N SER A 38 -4.35 -2.55 -2.63
CA SER A 38 -4.87 -3.80 -3.21
C SER A 38 -5.70 -3.58 -4.48
N CYS A 39 -6.46 -2.48 -4.57
CA CYS A 39 -7.23 -2.18 -5.78
C CYS A 39 -6.37 -1.87 -7.01
N ARG A 40 -5.10 -1.50 -6.83
CA ARG A 40 -4.16 -1.23 -7.92
C ARG A 40 -3.33 -2.46 -8.27
N ILE A 41 -3.04 -3.30 -7.27
CA ILE A 41 -2.24 -4.53 -7.42
C ILE A 41 -3.10 -5.70 -7.94
N GLY A 42 -4.40 -5.71 -7.60
CA GLY A 42 -5.31 -6.81 -7.94
C GLY A 42 -5.25 -8.01 -7.00
N ILE A 43 -4.47 -7.90 -5.92
CA ILE A 43 -4.31 -8.93 -4.87
C ILE A 43 -4.57 -8.26 -3.52
N CYS A 44 -5.29 -8.93 -2.61
CA CYS A 44 -5.63 -8.41 -1.29
C CYS A 44 -5.15 -9.33 -0.17
N LYS A 45 -4.84 -8.77 0.99
CA LYS A 45 -4.60 -9.59 2.20
C LYS A 45 -5.88 -10.37 2.53
N PRO A 46 -5.80 -11.65 2.92
CA PRO A 46 -4.59 -12.37 3.37
C PRO A 46 -3.87 -13.19 2.28
N ASP A 47 -4.12 -12.96 0.99
CA ASP A 47 -3.45 -13.71 -0.08
C ASP A 47 -1.92 -13.61 0.04
N PRO A 48 -1.18 -14.74 0.02
CA PRO A 48 0.27 -14.74 0.23
C PRO A 48 1.03 -13.92 -0.83
N GLY A 49 0.51 -13.83 -2.05
CA GLY A 49 1.12 -13.09 -3.16
C GLY A 49 1.27 -11.60 -2.87
N ILE A 50 0.40 -11.01 -2.05
CA ILE A 50 0.51 -9.58 -1.70
C ILE A 50 1.74 -9.29 -0.83
N TYR A 51 2.14 -10.24 0.04
CA TYR A 51 3.32 -10.07 0.89
C TYR A 51 4.59 -10.26 0.06
N SER A 52 4.62 -11.25 -0.84
CA SER A 52 5.72 -11.44 -1.78
C SER A 52 5.94 -10.20 -2.65
N TYR A 53 4.84 -9.64 -3.20
CA TYR A 53 4.89 -8.39 -3.96
C TYR A 53 5.41 -7.21 -3.13
N ALA A 54 4.96 -7.08 -1.87
CA ALA A 54 5.41 -6.02 -0.99
C ALA A 54 6.91 -6.13 -0.65
N LEU A 55 7.42 -7.34 -0.41
CA LEU A 55 8.84 -7.60 -0.16
C LEU A 55 9.70 -7.27 -1.38
N GLU A 56 9.25 -7.65 -2.58
CA GLU A 56 9.92 -7.31 -3.84
C GLU A 56 9.99 -5.79 -4.06
N ALA A 57 8.86 -5.08 -3.87
CA ALA A 57 8.81 -3.63 -3.99
C ALA A 57 9.71 -2.93 -2.94
N LEU A 58 9.73 -3.43 -1.71
CA LEU A 58 10.60 -2.96 -0.64
C LEU A 58 12.08 -3.29 -0.88
N ARG A 59 12.38 -4.26 -1.75
CA ARG A 59 13.70 -4.89 -1.91
C ARG A 59 14.23 -5.42 -0.57
N ALA A 60 13.36 -6.06 0.20
CA ALA A 60 13.63 -6.59 1.52
C ALA A 60 13.36 -8.10 1.55
N ARG A 61 14.07 -8.81 2.43
CA ARG A 61 13.84 -10.24 2.71
C ARG A 61 12.80 -10.37 3.83
N PRO A 62 12.05 -11.48 3.91
CA PRO A 62 11.01 -11.67 4.92
C PRO A 62 11.46 -11.43 6.37
N HIS A 63 12.70 -11.80 6.71
CA HIS A 63 13.24 -11.64 8.06
C HIS A 63 13.72 -10.22 8.39
N GLU A 64 13.62 -9.29 7.44
CA GLU A 64 14.01 -7.89 7.60
C GLU A 64 12.81 -6.95 7.83
N VAL A 65 11.59 -7.50 7.80
CA VAL A 65 10.31 -6.78 7.92
C VAL A 65 9.59 -7.13 9.21
#